data_AF-A0A950P9G3-F1
#
_entry.id   AF-A0A950P9G3-F1
#
_cell.length_a   1.000
_cell.length_b   1.000
_cell.length_c   1.000
_cell.angle_alpha   90.00
_cell.angle_beta   90.00
_cell.angle_gamma   90.00
#
_symmetry.space_group_name_H-M   'P 1'
#
loop_
_entity.id
_entity.type
_entity.pdbx_description
1 polymer ?
#
loop_
_entity_poly.entity_id
_entity_poly.type
_entity_poly.pdbx_seq_one_letter_code
_entity_poly.pdbx_strand_id
1 'polypeptide(L)' 'MMLLIDAAELNRIGRRVFAAAGSAEAEAEIIADHLVEANLKGHDSHGVGMIPSYLRNLGGGKVT' A
#
# COMPACT_ATOMS: atom_id res chain seq x y z
N MET A 1 11.52 -16.35 4.89
CA MET A 1 11.46 -16.82 3.49
C MET A 1 11.02 -15.66 2.63
N MET A 2 11.70 -15.41 1.52
CA MET A 2 11.36 -14.33 0.58
C MET A 2 10.37 -14.86 -0.47
N LEU A 3 9.28 -14.15 -0.71
CA LEU A 3 8.31 -14.45 -1.77
C LEU A 3 8.48 -13.44 -2.89
N LEU A 4 8.51 -13.91 -4.13
CA LEU A 4 8.46 -13.06 -5.31
C LEU A 4 7.01 -12.93 -5.76
N ILE A 5 6.52 -11.70 -5.80
CA ILE A 5 5.16 -11.35 -6.22
C ILE A 5 5.30 -10.33 -7.36
N ASP A 6 4.48 -10.49 -8.39
CA ASP A 6 4.43 -9.53 -9.50
C ASP A 6 4.03 -8.13 -9.00
N ALA A 7 4.70 -7.10 -9.50
CA ALA A 7 4.50 -5.74 -9.03
C ALA A 7 3.10 -5.21 -9.36
N ALA A 8 2.54 -5.54 -10.52
CA ALA A 8 1.21 -5.11 -10.91
C ALA A 8 0.13 -5.83 -10.09
N GLU A 9 0.35 -7.11 -9.77
CA GLU A 9 -0.53 -7.84 -8.84
C GLU A 9 -0.49 -7.22 -7.44
N LEU A 10 0.71 -6.98 -6.92
CA LEU A 10 0.90 -6.41 -5.59
C LEU A 10 0.27 -5.01 -5.48
N ASN A 11 0.41 -4.21 -6.54
CA ASN A 11 -0.22 -2.90 -6.66
C ASN A 11 -1.76 -3.00 -6.65
N ARG A 12 -2.33 -3.89 -7.46
CA ARG A 12 -3.78 -4.13 -7.51
C ARG A 12 -4.34 -4.54 -6.15
N ILE A 13 -3.61 -5.38 -5.41
CA ILE A 13 -3.98 -5.79 -4.05
C ILE A 13 -3.96 -4.57 -3.12
N GLY A 14 -2.88 -3.77 -3.14
CA GLY A 14 -2.76 -2.56 -2.32
C GLY A 14 -3.91 -1.57 -2.55
N ARG A 15 -4.24 -1.27 -3.82
CA ARG A 15 -5.36 -0.39 -4.19
C ARG A 15 -6.68 -0.88 -3.60
N ARG A 16 -6.98 -2.17 -3.76
CA ARG A 16 -8.22 -2.78 -3.23
C ARG A 16 -8.29 -2.72 -1.71
N VAL A 17 -7.17 -2.85 -1.01
CA VAL A 17 -7.12 -2.74 0.46
C VAL A 17 -7.50 -1.32 0.90
N PHE A 18 -6.91 -0.29 0.29
CA PHE A 18 -7.22 1.10 0.64
C PHE A 18 -8.63 1.52 0.24
N ALA A 19 -9.10 1.13 -0.95
CA ALA A 19 -10.48 1.38 -1.37
C ALA A 19 -11.49 0.72 -0.41
N ALA A 20 -11.25 -0.53 0.00
CA ALA A 20 -12.08 -1.22 0.99
C ALA A 20 -12.03 -0.58 2.39
N ALA A 21 -10.93 0.12 2.71
CA ALA A 21 -10.80 0.88 3.95
C ALA A 21 -11.49 2.27 3.88
N GLY A 22 -12.08 2.64 2.74
CA GLY A 22 -12.84 3.87 2.55
C GLY A 22 -12.07 5.02 1.87
N SER A 23 -10.83 4.79 1.42
CA SER A 23 -10.11 5.78 0.61
C SER A 23 -10.78 5.98 -0.75
N ALA A 24 -10.63 7.18 -1.30
CA ALA A 24 -11.01 7.44 -2.69
C ALA A 24 -10.10 6.63 -3.64
N GLU A 25 -10.62 6.20 -4.79
CA GLU A 25 -9.85 5.40 -5.76
C GLU A 25 -8.52 6.03 -6.16
N ALA A 26 -8.50 7.35 -6.38
CA ALA A 26 -7.28 8.08 -6.72
C ALA A 26 -6.25 8.09 -5.57
N GLU A 27 -6.71 8.18 -4.32
CA GLU A 27 -5.84 8.11 -3.14
C GLU A 27 -5.28 6.67 -2.98
N ALA A 28 -6.13 5.66 -3.13
CA ALA A 28 -5.74 4.26 -3.07
C ALA A 28 -4.69 3.89 -4.14
N GLU A 29 -4.85 4.43 -5.36
CA GLU A 29 -3.88 4.32 -6.45
C GLU A 29 -2.53 4.94 -6.07
N ILE A 30 -2.53 6.20 -5.64
CA ILE A 30 -1.31 6.91 -5.27
C ILE A 30 -0.55 6.19 -4.15
N ILE A 31 -1.23 5.75 -3.09
CA ILE A 31 -0.57 5.06 -1.98
C ILE A 31 0.01 3.73 -2.44
N ALA A 32 -0.76 2.91 -3.16
CA ALA A 32 -0.30 1.61 -3.64
C ALA A 32 0.89 1.72 -4.60
N ASP A 33 0.89 2.72 -5.49
CA ASP A 33 1.99 2.98 -6.41
C ASP A 33 3.29 3.29 -5.65
N HIS A 34 3.26 4.19 -4.66
CA HIS A 34 4.44 4.54 -3.87
C HIS A 34 4.98 3.36 -3.06
N LEU A 35 4.11 2.56 -2.43
CA LEU A 35 4.54 1.41 -1.65
C LEU A 35 5.18 0.33 -2.53
N VAL A 36 4.61 0.06 -3.70
CA VAL A 36 5.20 -0.91 -4.64
C VAL A 36 6.50 -0.38 -5.25
N GLU A 37 6.57 0.91 -5.57
CA GLU A 37 7.79 1.53 -6.05
C GLU A 37 8.92 1.45 -5.02
N ALA A 38 8.62 1.61 -3.73
CA ALA A 38 9.60 1.43 -2.66
C ALA A 38 10.14 -0.02 -2.62
N ASN A 39 9.29 -1.04 -2.78
CA ASN A 39 9.76 -2.43 -2.90
C ASN A 39 10.64 -2.64 -4.14
N LEU A 40 10.23 -2.11 -5.30
CA LEU A 40 11.01 -2.22 -6.54
C LEU A 40 12.38 -1.55 -6.46
N LYS A 41 12.51 -0.48 -5.67
CA LYS A 41 13.77 0.21 -5.40
C LYS A 41 14.61 -0.46 -4.31
N GLY A 42 14.13 -1.53 -3.67
CA GLY A 42 14.81 -2.23 -2.58
C GLY A 42 14.68 -1.55 -1.21
N HIS A 43 13.72 -0.64 -1.03
CA HIS A 43 13.41 0.04 0.22
C HIS A 43 12.21 -0.60 0.94
N ASP A 44 12.33 -1.89 1.28
CA ASP A 44 11.20 -2.68 1.82
C ASP A 44 10.59 -2.12 3.11
N SER A 45 11.36 -1.38 3.91
CA SER A 45 10.88 -0.71 5.12
C SER A 45 9.82 0.37 4.84
N HIS A 46 9.75 0.87 3.60
CA HIS A 46 8.76 1.84 3.13
C HIS A 46 7.79 1.22 2.11
N GLY A 47 7.89 -0.10 1.88
CA GLY A 47 7.08 -0.80 0.88
C GLY A 47 5.72 -1.26 1.40
N VAL A 48 5.12 -2.23 0.72
CA VAL A 48 3.76 -2.74 1.04
C VAL A 48 3.60 -3.28 2.46
N GLY A 49 4.70 -3.62 3.15
CA GLY A 49 4.69 -3.96 4.57
C GLY A 49 4.13 -2.84 5.46
N MET A 50 4.08 -1.60 4.96
CA MET A 50 3.53 -0.45 5.65
C MET A 50 2.00 -0.37 5.64
N ILE A 51 1.31 -1.14 4.79
CA ILE A 51 -0.17 -1.11 4.66
C ILE A 51 -0.87 -1.20 6.03
N PRO A 52 -0.53 -2.13 6.94
CA PRO A 52 -1.18 -2.19 8.26
C PRO A 52 -1.01 -0.91 9.09
N SER A 53 0.09 -0.16 8.90
CA SER A 53 0.31 1.10 9.60
C SER A 53 -0.60 2.21 9.06
N TYR A 54 -0.75 2.29 7.74
CA TYR A 54 -1.67 3.24 7.11
C TYR A 54 -3.11 2.96 7.55
N LEU A 55 -3.53 1.69 7.57
CA LEU A 55 -4.88 1.32 8.00
C LEU A 55 -5.16 1.66 9.48
N ARG A 56 -4.16 1.50 10.37
CA ARG A 56 -4.29 1.94 11.77
C ARG A 56 -4.45 3.45 11.89
N ASN A 57 -3.76 4.23 11.05
CA ASN A 57 -3.84 5.69 11.06
C ASN A 57 -5.21 6.17 10.55
N LEU A 58 -5.71 5.56 9.46
CA LEU A 58 -7.06 5.79 8.92
C LEU A 58 -8.14 5.60 9.99
N GLY A 59 -8.12 4.45 10.69
CA GLY A 59 -9.08 4.17 11.77
C GLY A 59 -8.95 5.08 13.00
N GLY A 60 -7.81 5.75 13.16
CA GLY A 60 -7.55 6.69 14.25
C GLY A 60 -7.85 8.15 13.93
N GLY A 61 -8.37 8.46 12.72
CA GLY A 61 -8.59 9.84 12.26
C GLY A 61 -7.29 10.62 12.05
N LYS A 62 -6.16 9.93 11.91
CA LYS A 62 -4.87 10.52 11.55
C LYS A 62 -4.68 10.37 10.05
N VAL A 63 -4.47 11.50 9.40
CA VAL A 63 -4.38 11.71 7.95
C VAL A 63 -3.59 10.60 7.23
N THR A 64 -4.15 10.12 6.12
CA THR A 64 -3.47 9.38 5.03
C THR A 64 -2.58 10.30 4.22
#